data_AF-A0A379FKX1-F1
#
_entry.id   AF-A0A379FKX1-F1
#
_cell.length_a   1.000
_cell.length_b   1.000
_cell.length_c   1.000
_cell.angle_alpha   90.00
_cell.angle_beta   90.00
_cell.angle_gamma   90.00
#
_symmetry.space_group_name_H-M   'P 1'
#
loop_
_entity.id
_entity.type
_entity.pdbx_description
1 polymer ?
#
loop_
_entity_poly.entity_id
_entity_poly.type
_entity_poly.pdbx_seq_one_letter_code
_entity_poly.pdbx_strand_id
1 'polypeptide(L)' 'MVQLTKFQLKFAPVRRNALAMRWIVDAARKRGDKSMALRLANELSDAAENKGSAVKKREDVHRMAEANKAFAHYRW' A
#
# COMPACT_ATOMS: atom_id res chain seq x y z
N MET A 1 4.90 -21.32 -13.10
CA MET A 1 5.66 -20.37 -12.26
C MET A 1 5.68 -19.01 -12.98
N VAL A 2 4.57 -18.26 -12.91
CA VAL A 2 4.37 -17.02 -13.67
C VAL A 2 4.60 -15.84 -12.72
N GLN A 3 5.85 -15.38 -12.62
CA GLN A 3 6.15 -14.08 -12.00
C GLN A 3 6.05 -13.01 -13.09
N LEU A 4 4.83 -12.56 -13.37
CA LEU A 4 4.60 -11.42 -14.27
C LEU A 4 5.23 -10.15 -13.65
N THR A 5 6.40 -9.81 -14.18
CA THR A 5 6.98 -8.47 -14.35
C THR A 5 6.23 -7.33 -13.65
N LYS A 6 6.69 -6.99 -12.45
CA LYS A 6 6.34 -5.77 -11.70
C LYS A 6 6.83 -4.52 -12.43
N PHE A 7 6.10 -4.09 -13.46
CA PHE A 7 6.37 -2.83 -14.16
C PHE A 7 5.96 -1.64 -13.27
N GLN A 8 6.90 -0.77 -12.92
CA GLN A 8 6.62 0.44 -12.14
C GLN A 8 6.03 1.53 -13.06
N LEU A 9 4.72 1.52 -13.23
CA LEU A 9 4.01 2.67 -13.80
C LEU A 9 3.85 3.74 -12.72
N LYS A 10 4.34 4.97 -12.99
CA LYS A 10 4.06 6.13 -12.14
C LYS A 10 2.55 6.32 -12.02
N PHE A 11 2.01 6.24 -10.81
CA PHE A 11 0.57 6.41 -10.58
C PHE A 11 0.15 7.86 -10.77
N ALA A 12 -0.90 8.09 -11.55
CA ALA A 12 -1.57 9.39 -11.61
C ALA A 12 -2.05 9.81 -10.20
N PRO A 13 -2.00 11.10 -9.84
CA PRO A 13 -2.31 11.58 -8.48
C PRO A 13 -3.70 11.17 -7.98
N VAL A 14 -4.71 11.10 -8.87
CA VAL A 14 -6.06 10.60 -8.56
C VAL A 14 -6.04 9.15 -8.04
N ARG A 15 -5.16 8.30 -8.57
CA ARG A 15 -5.06 6.89 -8.17
C ARG A 15 -4.39 6.70 -6.82
N ARG A 16 -3.55 7.65 -6.38
CA ARG A 16 -2.82 7.57 -5.10
C ARG A 16 -3.77 7.56 -3.90
N ASN A 17 -4.77 8.44 -3.91
CA ASN A 17 -5.74 8.55 -2.81
C ASN A 17 -6.64 7.31 -2.72
N ALA A 18 -7.14 6.84 -3.87
CA ALA A 18 -7.94 5.61 -3.94
C ALA A 18 -7.16 4.38 -3.44
N LEU A 19 -5.86 4.29 -3.76
CA LEU A 19 -5.01 3.20 -3.30
C LEU A 19 -4.80 3.23 -1.78
N ALA A 20 -4.55 4.42 -1.22
CA ALA A 20 -4.36 4.61 0.22
C ALA A 20 -5.63 4.22 1.00
N MET A 21 -6.79 4.70 0.57
CA MET A 21 -8.08 4.34 1.17
C MET A 21 -8.32 2.82 1.12
N ARG A 22 -8.05 2.19 -0.02
CA ARG A 22 -8.21 0.73 -0.17
C ARG A 22 -7.30 -0.04 0.78
N TRP A 23 -6.05 0.36 0.95
CA TRP A 23 -5.11 -0.32 1.86
C TRP A 23 -5.51 -0.20 3.33
N ILE A 24 -6.01 0.96 3.76
CA ILE A 24 -6.52 1.15 5.13
C ILE A 24 -7.73 0.24 5.38
N VAL A 25 -8.67 0.17 4.44
CA VAL A 25 -9.86 -0.70 4.56
C VAL A 25 -9.48 -2.18 4.58
N ASP A 26 -8.57 -2.61 3.70
CA ASP A 26 -8.07 -3.99 3.66
C ASP A 26 -7.34 -4.38 4.94
N ALA A 27 -6.55 -3.45 5.51
CA ALA A 27 -5.85 -3.66 6.77
C ALA A 27 -6.84 -3.75 7.94
N ALA A 28 -7.79 -2.82 8.02
CA ALA A 28 -8.85 -2.84 9.04
C ALA A 28 -9.67 -4.13 8.97
N ARG A 29 -10.01 -4.64 7.77
CA ARG A 29 -10.76 -5.91 7.62
C ARG A 29 -10.02 -7.12 8.17
N LYS A 30 -8.68 -7.14 8.08
CA LYS A 30 -7.85 -8.24 8.60
C LYS A 30 -7.74 -8.24 10.12
N ARG A 31 -8.06 -7.14 10.79
CA ARG A 31 -8.11 -7.08 12.27
C ARG A 31 -9.32 -7.88 12.77
N GLY A 32 -9.17 -8.53 13.92
CA GLY A 32 -10.21 -9.35 14.54
C GLY A 32 -11.18 -8.60 15.46
N ASP A 33 -11.21 -7.27 15.47
CA ASP A 33 -11.96 -6.52 16.49
C ASP A 33 -13.48 -6.66 16.34
N LYS A 34 -14.26 -6.39 17.39
CA LYS A 34 -15.71 -6.64 17.43
C LYS A 34 -16.53 -5.86 16.40
N SER A 35 -16.13 -4.65 16.01
CA SER A 35 -16.87 -3.83 15.04
C SER A 35 -15.96 -3.22 13.98
N MET A 36 -16.45 -3.08 12.75
CA MET A 36 -15.71 -2.47 11.65
C MET A 36 -15.32 -1.01 11.96
N ALA A 37 -16.19 -0.28 12.68
CA ALA A 37 -15.89 1.08 13.13
C ALA A 37 -14.67 1.11 14.06
N LEU A 38 -14.58 0.18 15.01
CA LEU A 38 -13.44 0.08 15.93
C LEU A 38 -12.16 -0.31 15.19
N ARG A 39 -12.24 -1.27 14.24
CA ARG A 39 -11.11 -1.66 13.40
C ARG A 39 -10.55 -0.49 12.61
N LEU A 40 -11.43 0.34 12.04
CA LEU A 40 -11.05 1.52 11.25
C LEU A 40 -10.44 2.61 12.12
N ALA A 41 -11.03 2.90 13.29
CA ALA A 41 -10.49 3.87 14.23
C ALA A 41 -9.09 3.47 14.70
N ASN A 42 -8.90 2.20 15.07
CA ASN A 42 -7.61 1.68 15.47
C ASN A 42 -6.58 1.74 14.33
N GLU A 43 -6.96 1.35 13.11
CA GLU A 43 -6.04 1.41 11.95
C GLU A 43 -5.70 2.85 11.56
N LEU A 44 -6.64 3.80 11.71
CA LEU A 44 -6.39 5.23 11.49
C LEU A 44 -5.43 5.81 12.52
N SER A 45 -5.60 5.47 13.80
CA SER A 45 -4.67 5.87 14.87
C SER A 45 -3.29 5.27 14.65
N ASP A 46 -3.20 3.98 14.32
CA ASP A 46 -1.92 3.32 14.04
C ASP A 46 -1.25 3.93 12.79
N ALA A 47 -2.02 4.21 11.74
CA ALA A 47 -1.52 4.85 10.52
C ALA A 47 -1.01 6.28 10.78
N ALA A 48 -1.63 7.02 11.70
CA ALA A 48 -1.16 8.34 12.12
C ALA A 48 0.19 8.27 12.83
N GLU A 49 0.44 7.20 13.59
CA GLU A 49 1.75 6.91 14.19
C GLU A 49 2.78 6.33 13.19
N ASN A 50 2.45 6.27 11.90
CA ASN A 50 3.22 5.56 10.87
C ASN A 50 3.47 4.07 11.20
N LYS A 51 2.55 3.45 11.94
CA LYS A 51 2.55 2.02 12.26
C LYS A 51 1.36 1.34 11.58
N GLY A 52 1.36 0.01 11.63
CA GLY A 52 0.26 -0.79 11.10
C GLY A 52 0.47 -1.34 9.71
N SER A 53 -0.50 -2.15 9.29
CA SER A 53 -0.38 -3.02 8.13
C SER A 53 -0.46 -2.23 6.81
N ALA A 54 -1.26 -1.15 6.81
CA ALA A 54 -1.41 -0.27 5.67
C ALA A 54 -0.12 0.51 5.35
N VAL A 55 0.60 0.99 6.38
CA VAL A 55 1.84 1.77 6.22
C VAL A 55 2.97 0.88 5.70
N LYS A 56 3.11 -0.34 6.25
CA LYS A 56 4.10 -1.31 5.77
C LYS A 56 3.92 -1.64 4.28
N LYS A 57 2.68 -1.80 3.82
CA LYS A 57 2.35 -1.98 2.39
C LYS A 57 2.78 -0.78 1.55
N ARG A 58 2.59 0.44 2.03
CA ARG A 58 3.04 1.67 1.35
C ARG A 58 4.56 1.68 1.18
N GLU A 59 5.29 1.34 2.24
CA GLU A 59 6.76 1.29 2.23
C GLU A 59 7.28 0.20 1.30
N ASP A 60 6.71 -1.01 1.34
CA ASP A 60 7.09 -2.10 0.45
C ASP A 60 6.89 -1.71 -1.02
N VAL A 61 5.78 -1.03 -1.35
CA VAL A 61 5.53 -0.53 -2.71
C VAL A 61 6.52 0.57 -3.09
N HIS A 62 6.86 1.47 -2.17
CA HIS A 62 7.84 2.53 -2.43
C HIS A 62 9.25 1.96 -2.66
N ARG A 63 9.71 1.07 -1.78
CA ARG A 63 11.00 0.38 -1.91
C ARG A 63 11.08 -0.44 -3.19
N MET A 64 9.99 -1.13 -3.54
CA MET A 64 9.90 -1.86 -4.80
C MET A 64 9.92 -0.93 -6.01
N ALA A 65 9.38 0.29 -5.90
CA ALA A 65 9.47 1.31 -6.92
C ALA A 65 10.89 1.85 -7.10
N GLU A 66 11.62 2.06 -6.00
CA GLU A 66 13.02 2.47 -6.03
C GLU A 66 13.93 1.36 -6.59
N ALA A 67 13.74 0.12 -6.17
CA ALA A 67 14.49 -1.02 -6.69
C ALA A 67 14.28 -1.22 -8.20
N ASN A 68 13.06 -1.00 -8.67
CA ASN A 68 12.72 -1.11 -10.09
C ASN A 68 13.09 0.13 -10.92
N LYS A 69 13.51 1.23 -10.28
CA LYS A 69 14.07 2.41 -10.98
C LYS A 69 15.34 2.04 -11.76
N ALA A 70 16.13 1.09 -11.24
CA ALA A 70 17.31 0.56 -11.93
C ALA A 70 16.95 -0.21 -13.22
N PHE A 71 15.76 -0.82 -13.29
CA PHE A 71 15.27 -1.53 -14.48
C PHE A 71 14.48 -0.64 -15.45
N ALA A 72 14.27 0.65 -15.13
CA ALA A 72 13.57 1.59 -16.01
C ALA A 72 14.35 1.89 -17.31
N HIS A 73 15.65 1.59 -17.35
CA HIS A 73 16.51 1.74 -18.51
C HIS A 73 16.36 0.63 -19.57
N TYR A 74 15.62 -0.46 -19.27
CA TYR A 74 15.31 -1.53 -20.25
C TYR A 74 14.13 -1.20 -21.17
N ARG A 75 13.90 0.10 -21.43
CA ARG A 75 12.82 0.55 -22.30
C ARG A 75 13.40 1.21 -23.56
N TRP A 76 14.10 0.39 -24.34
CA TRP A 76 14.12 0.41 -25.79
C TRP A 76 13.76 -0.99 -26.26
#